data_AF-A0A0A9DM38-F1
#
_entry.id   AF-A0A0A9DM38-F1
#
_cell.length_a   1.000
_cell.length_b   1.000
_cell.length_c   1.000
_cell.angle_alpha   90.00
_cell.angle_beta   90.00
_cell.angle_gamma   90.00
#
_symmetry.space_group_name_H-M   'P 1'
#
loop_
_entity.id
_entity.type
_entity.pdbx_description
1 polymer ?
#
loop_
_entity_poly.entity_id
_entity_poly.type
_entity_poly.pdbx_seq_one_letter_code
_entity_poly.pdbx_strand_id
1 'polypeptide(L)'
;MAINKIQKCQLEELVDIELGYETDPATKKMMTMVAELAFRCLQQNGEMRPPIKEVLEVLKGIQGECLTEKDGDKNKDGPFSPNTVHAPWDSRATTPNTSQ
;
A
#
# COMPACT_ATOMS: atom_id res chain seq x y z
N MET A 1 11.04 15.82 -0.69
CA MET A 1 9.74 15.21 -1.09
C MET A 1 9.99 13.84 -1.70
N ALA A 2 9.04 12.91 -1.57
CA ALA A 2 9.17 11.55 -2.10
C ALA A 2 9.50 11.52 -3.62
N ILE A 3 8.86 12.38 -4.41
CA ILE A 3 9.10 12.50 -5.87
C ILE A 3 10.58 12.70 -6.20
N ASN A 4 11.28 13.59 -5.49
CA ASN A 4 12.69 13.89 -5.76
C ASN A 4 13.60 12.69 -5.44
N LYS A 5 13.29 11.97 -4.35
CA LYS A 5 14.03 10.77 -3.94
C LYS A 5 13.81 9.62 -4.94
N ILE A 6 12.56 9.43 -5.40
CA ILE A 6 12.24 8.43 -6.44
C ILE A 6 12.99 8.74 -7.75
N GLN A 7 12.99 10.00 -8.21
CA GLN A 7 13.70 10.40 -9.44
C GLN A 7 15.23 10.24 -9.35
N LYS A 8 15.80 10.34 -8.15
CA LYS A 8 17.23 10.12 -7.90
C LYS A 8 17.57 8.67 -7.59
N CYS A 9 16.59 7.76 -7.68
CA CYS A 9 16.73 6.36 -7.29
C CYS A 9 17.21 6.15 -5.84
N GLN A 10 16.86 7.07 -4.93
CA GLN A 10 17.19 7.00 -3.50
C GLN A 10 16.05 6.34 -2.73
N LEU A 11 15.73 5.10 -3.11
CA LEU A 11 14.60 4.34 -2.59
C LEU A 11 14.84 3.88 -1.14
N GLU A 12 16.09 3.63 -0.77
CA GLU A 12 16.55 3.29 0.57
C GLU A 12 16.14 4.33 1.63
N GLU A 13 15.91 5.59 1.24
CA GLU A 13 15.46 6.65 2.14
C GLU A 13 13.92 6.76 2.24
N LEU A 14 13.19 5.90 1.53
CA LEU A 14 11.72 5.87 1.43
C LEU A 14 11.12 4.54 1.90
N VAL A 15 11.85 3.45 1.71
CA VAL A 15 11.43 2.09 2.06
C VAL A 15 11.77 1.76 3.50
N ASP A 16 10.98 0.89 4.10
CA ASP A 16 11.29 0.33 5.40
C ASP A 16 12.32 -0.80 5.22
N ILE A 17 13.48 -0.67 5.88
CA ILE A 17 14.58 -1.62 5.80
C ILE A 17 14.18 -2.98 6.39
N GLU A 18 13.28 -3.00 7.38
CA GLU A 18 12.82 -4.24 8.03
C GLU A 18 12.02 -5.14 7.09
N LEU A 19 11.52 -4.59 5.97
CA LEU A 19 10.83 -5.35 4.94
C LEU A 19 11.78 -6.09 3.99
N GLY A 20 13.10 -6.00 4.18
CA GLY A 20 14.07 -6.78 3.41
C GLY A 20 14.52 -6.16 2.08
N TYR A 21 14.42 -4.83 1.94
CA TYR A 21 14.82 -4.11 0.72
C TYR A 21 16.28 -4.37 0.29
N GLU A 22 17.21 -4.48 1.24
CA GLU A 22 18.63 -4.74 0.93
C GLU A 22 18.99 -6.23 0.93
N THR A 23 18.14 -7.09 1.49
CA THR A 23 18.46 -8.51 1.72
C THR A 23 17.81 -9.43 0.69
N ASP A 24 16.62 -9.07 0.18
CA ASP A 24 15.89 -9.85 -0.81
C ASP A 24 15.80 -9.11 -2.15
N PRO A 25 16.50 -9.58 -3.21
CA PRO A 25 16.43 -9.00 -4.55
C PRO A 25 15.01 -8.96 -5.13
N ALA A 26 14.15 -9.93 -4.78
CA ALA A 26 12.77 -9.95 -5.26
C ALA A 26 11.95 -8.82 -4.63
N THR A 27 12.06 -8.64 -3.31
CA THR A 27 11.50 -7.49 -2.60
C THR A 27 12.04 -6.16 -3.13
N LYS A 28 13.35 -6.04 -3.36
CA LYS A 28 13.97 -4.84 -3.94
C LYS A 28 13.37 -4.47 -5.29
N LYS A 29 13.18 -5.47 -6.17
CA LYS A 29 12.53 -5.29 -7.47
C LYS A 29 11.08 -4.85 -7.30
N MET A 30 10.31 -5.50 -6.43
CA MET A 30 8.91 -5.15 -6.18
C MET A 30 8.77 -3.72 -5.67
N MET A 31 9.58 -3.32 -4.70
CA MET A 31 9.59 -1.96 -4.15
C MET A 31 9.94 -0.91 -5.20
N THR A 32 10.87 -1.22 -6.11
CA THR A 32 11.21 -0.34 -7.23
C THR A 32 10.01 -0.13 -8.16
N MET A 33 9.31 -1.19 -8.54
CA MET A 33 8.09 -1.10 -9.36
C MET A 33 6.97 -0.30 -8.67
N VAL A 34 6.79 -0.48 -7.36
CA VAL A 34 5.83 0.30 -6.56
C VAL A 34 6.22 1.77 -6.52
N ALA A 35 7.50 2.09 -6.42
CA ALA A 35 7.98 3.47 -6.42
C ALA A 35 7.75 4.18 -7.75
N GLU A 36 7.92 3.48 -8.87
CA GLU A 36 7.58 3.99 -10.21
C GLU A 36 6.08 4.30 -10.33
N LEU A 37 5.22 3.42 -9.79
CA LEU A 37 3.78 3.69 -9.72
C LEU A 37 3.48 4.90 -8.80
N ALA A 38 4.11 4.97 -7.62
CA ALA A 38 3.95 6.07 -6.69
C ALA A 38 4.38 7.42 -7.31
N PHE A 39 5.43 7.44 -8.12
CA PHE A 39 5.85 8.64 -8.85
C PHE A 39 4.72 9.19 -9.72
N ARG A 40 4.00 8.33 -10.45
CA ARG A 40 2.85 8.74 -11.27
C ARG A 40 1.68 9.23 -10.40
N CYS A 41 1.40 8.57 -9.28
CA CYS A 41 0.35 8.98 -8.34
C CYS A 41 0.62 10.35 -7.69
N LEU A 42 1.89 10.67 -7.45
CA LEU A 42 2.33 11.90 -6.78
C LEU A 42 2.49 13.10 -7.73
N GLN A 43 2.25 12.95 -9.04
CA GLN A 43 2.43 14.05 -9.99
C GLN A 43 1.62 15.29 -9.61
N GLN A 44 2.20 16.48 -9.79
CA GLN A 44 1.48 17.73 -9.53
C GLN A 44 0.36 17.94 -10.56
N ASN A 45 0.61 17.58 -11.83
CA ASN A 45 -0.41 17.60 -12.86
C ASN A 45 -1.41 16.45 -12.65
N GLY A 46 -2.67 16.79 -12.40
CA GLY A 46 -3.74 15.81 -12.13
C GLY A 46 -4.01 14.88 -13.31
N GLU A 47 -3.80 15.34 -14.54
CA GLU A 47 -4.00 14.51 -15.75
C GLU A 47 -2.94 13.41 -15.91
N MET A 48 -1.77 13.59 -15.30
CA MET A 48 -0.71 12.57 -15.29
C MET A 48 -0.90 11.53 -14.18
N ARG A 49 -1.86 11.74 -13.27
CA ARG A 49 -2.15 10.79 -12.20
C ARG A 49 -3.01 9.66 -12.76
N PRO A 50 -2.60 8.40 -12.58
CA PRO A 50 -3.41 7.27 -13.02
C PRO A 50 -4.72 7.20 -12.21
N PRO A 51 -5.83 6.75 -12.82
CA PRO A 51 -7.06 6.48 -12.09
C PRO A 51 -6.85 5.34 -11.09
N ILE A 52 -7.55 5.36 -9.96
CA ILE A 52 -7.37 4.36 -8.88
C ILE A 52 -7.60 2.90 -9.34
N LYS A 53 -8.44 2.72 -10.37
CA LYS A 53 -8.66 1.40 -10.99
C LYS A 53 -7.39 0.88 -11.66
N GLU A 54 -6.70 1.73 -12.42
CA GLU A 54 -5.42 1.39 -13.05
C GLU A 54 -4.35 1.14 -11.98
N VAL A 55 -4.28 1.97 -10.93
CA VAL A 55 -3.36 1.75 -9.80
C VAL A 55 -3.55 0.35 -9.21
N LEU A 56 -4.79 -0.07 -8.98
CA LEU A 56 -5.09 -1.41 -8.47
C LEU A 56 -4.67 -2.52 -9.45
N GLU A 57 -4.90 -2.35 -10.74
CA GLU A 57 -4.50 -3.32 -11.77
C GLU A 57 -2.98 -3.47 -11.85
N VAL A 58 -2.24 -2.35 -11.83
CA VAL A 58 -0.78 -2.35 -11.82
C VAL A 58 -0.25 -3.02 -10.55
N LEU A 59 -0.81 -2.71 -9.38
CA LEU A 59 -0.41 -3.35 -8.12
C LEU A 59 -0.64 -4.87 -8.14
N LYS A 60 -1.75 -5.35 -8.72
CA LYS A 60 -1.98 -6.79 -8.92
C LYS A 60 -0.95 -7.41 -9.87
N GLY A 61 -0.57 -6.69 -10.92
CA GLY A 61 0.50 -7.11 -11.84
C GLY A 61 1.84 -7.26 -11.12
N ILE A 62 2.25 -6.25 -10.36
CA ILE A 62 3.47 -6.26 -9.54
C ILE A 62 3.47 -7.45 -8.57
N GLN A 63 2.32 -7.72 -7.92
CA GLN A 63 2.17 -8.86 -7.04
C GLN A 63 2.31 -10.18 -7.81
N GLY A 64 1.66 -10.32 -8.96
CA GLY A 64 1.68 -11.53 -9.78
C GLY A 64 3.05 -11.86 -10.37
N GLU A 65 3.82 -10.84 -10.78
CA GLU A 65 5.19 -11.01 -11.28
C GLU A 65 6.18 -11.52 -10.23
N CYS A 66 5.86 -11.38 -8.93
CA CYS A 66 6.71 -11.84 -7.84
C CYS A 66 6.21 -13.13 -7.16
N LEU A 67 4.93 -13.49 -7.32
CA LEU A 67 4.30 -14.67 -6.71
C LEU A 67 4.47 -15.98 -7.51
N THR A 68 5.22 -15.99 -8.62
CA THR A 68 5.41 -17.19 -9.45
C THR A 68 6.19 -18.32 -8.78
N GLU A 69 6.55 -18.19 -7.49
CA GLU A 69 6.98 -19.31 -6.64
C GLU A 69 6.23 -19.32 -5.29
N LYS A 70 4.92 -19.63 -5.33
CA LYS A 70 4.19 -20.51 -4.39
C LYS A 70 2.68 -20.41 -4.64
N ASP A 71 2.14 -21.43 -5.27
CA ASP A 71 0.72 -21.77 -5.15
C ASP A 71 0.38 -21.99 -3.66
N GLY A 72 -0.60 -21.25 -3.13
CA GLY A 72 -1.00 -21.38 -1.72
C GLY A 72 -2.11 -20.43 -1.28
N ASP A 73 -3.34 -20.84 -1.57
CA ASP A 73 -4.59 -20.51 -0.86
C ASP A 73 -5.13 -19.07 -0.89
N LYS A 74 -6.19 -18.88 -1.67
CA LYS A 74 -7.04 -17.67 -1.66
C LYS A 74 -8.07 -17.79 -0.54
N ASN A 75 -7.73 -17.38 0.68
CA ASN A 75 -8.74 -17.12 1.69
C ASN A 75 -9.05 -15.61 1.75
N LYS A 76 -10.06 -15.18 0.99
CA LYS A 76 -10.60 -13.82 1.04
C LYS A 76 -11.82 -13.80 1.96
N ASP A 77 -11.60 -13.81 3.26
CA ASP A 77 -12.63 -13.46 4.24
C ASP A 77 -12.00 -12.59 5.35
N GLY A 78 -11.53 -11.40 4.94
CA GLY A 78 -11.31 -10.30 5.87
C GLY A 78 -12.61 -9.51 6.02
N PRO A 79 -12.97 -9.04 7.23
CA PRO A 79 -14.21 -8.29 7.43
C PRO A 79 -14.24 -7.07 6.50
N PHE A 80 -15.27 -7.01 5.67
CA PHE A 80 -15.49 -5.89 4.76
C PHE A 80 -15.55 -4.59 5.54
N SER A 81 -14.81 -3.57 5.08
CA SER A 81 -14.98 -2.21 5.58
C SER A 81 -16.45 -1.82 5.42
N PRO A 82 -17.12 -1.33 6.48
CA PRO A 82 -18.52 -0.94 6.40
C PRO A 82 -18.66 0.17 5.35
N ASN A 83 -19.42 -0.10 4.30
CA ASN A 83 -19.74 0.81 3.20
C ASN A 83 -20.97 1.67 3.50
N THR A 84 -21.46 1.67 4.75
CA THR A 84 -22.74 2.26 5.13
C THR A 84 -22.62 3.04 6.44
N VAL A 85 -22.97 4.33 6.40
CA VAL A 85 -22.95 5.26 7.55
C VAL A 85 -24.02 4.97 8.62
N HIS A 86 -24.91 4.02 8.35
CA HIS A 86 -25.97 3.58 9.26
C HIS A 86 -25.65 2.27 10.00
N ALA A 87 -24.45 1.71 9.82
CA ALA A 87 -24.05 0.57 10.62
C ALA A 87 -23.97 0.99 12.10
N PRO A 88 -24.65 0.26 13.03
CA PRO A 88 -24.53 0.52 14.45
C PRO A 88 -23.07 0.35 14.87
N TRP A 89 -22.44 1.43 15.30
CA TRP A 89 -21.12 1.35 15.90
C TRP A 89 -21.30 0.79 17.31
N ASP A 90 -21.01 -0.49 17.50
CA ASP A 90 -21.00 -1.11 18.83
C ASP A 90 -19.86 -0.49 19.66
N SER A 91 -20.18 0.60 20.34
CA SER A 91 -19.31 1.27 21.29
C SER A 91 -19.27 0.46 22.58
N ARG A 92 -18.26 -0.40 22.74
CA ARG A 92 -18.02 -1.08 24.01
C ARG A 92 -17.39 -0.12 25.03
N ALA A 93 -18.19 0.21 26.04
CA ALA A 93 -17.83 0.69 27.38
C ALA A 93 -17.05 2.01 27.48
N THR A 94 -17.78 3.11 27.69
CA THR A 94 -17.23 4.33 28.27
C THR A 94 -17.01 4.13 29.77
N THR A 95 -15.79 4.33 30.26
CA THR A 95 -15.49 4.39 31.69
C THR A 95 -16.13 5.66 32.30
N PRO A 96 -16.80 5.58 33.46
CA PRO A 96 -17.33 6.77 34.11
C PRO A 96 -16.16 7.52 34.76
N ASN A 97 -15.78 8.66 34.17
CA ASN A 97 -14.94 9.66 34.85
C ASN A 97 -15.78 10.27 35.99
N THR A 98 -15.44 9.96 37.24
CA THR A 98 -15.83 10.79 38.38
C THR A 98 -14.62 11.61 38.78
N SER A 99 -14.66 12.92 38.48
CA SER A 99 -13.75 13.88 39.11
C SER A 99 -14.33 14.26 40.48
N GLN A 100 -13.50 14.20 41.52
CA GLN A 100 -13.73 14.97 42.75
C GLN A 100 -13.31 16.43 42.52
#